data_AF-A0A937HA86-F1
#
_entry.id   AF-A0A937HA86-F1
#
_cell.length_a   1.000
_cell.length_b   1.000
_cell.length_c   1.000
_cell.angle_alpha   90.00
_cell.angle_beta   90.00
_cell.angle_gamma   90.00
#
_symmetry.space_group_name_H-M   'P 1'
#
loop_
_entity.id
_entity.type
_entity.pdbx_description
1 polymer ?
#
loop_
_entity_poly.entity_id
_entity_poly.type
_entity_poly.pdbx_seq_one_letter_code
_entity_poly.pdbx_strand_id
1 'polypeptide(L)'
;GTRIPFFIKAPQIANANKQVATPVTGADLFPTLLELAGIENPAQVDGKSLVPLLQNQSLEERSLFWHYPHYGNQGGDPSAIIRKGDWKLIHYFENNKSELYHLGKDMGETTDLFDENLAVGETLKIELLEWLRETNAKIPERDPLHNEAEENDWLQKHKQKMKLRVETRRANQLDPNYLPNADWWGSTID
;
A
#
# COMPACT_ATOMS: atom_id res chain seq x y z
N GLY A 1 -1.72 4.63 -0.17
CA GLY A 1 -2.72 3.53 -0.22
C GLY A 1 -2.37 2.28 0.57
N THR A 2 -1.18 2.17 1.17
CA THR A 2 -0.69 0.93 1.84
C THR A 2 -1.00 0.86 3.33
N ARG A 3 -1.44 1.97 3.94
CA ARG A 3 -1.85 2.02 5.35
C ARG A 3 -3.32 1.62 5.47
N ILE A 4 -3.61 0.60 6.28
CA ILE A 4 -4.97 0.07 6.49
C ILE A 4 -5.35 0.09 7.97
N PRO A 5 -6.65 0.15 8.31
CA PRO A 5 -7.09 -0.15 9.67
C PRO A 5 -6.80 -1.61 10.01
N PHE A 6 -6.30 -1.88 11.21
CA PHE A 6 -5.94 -3.23 11.62
C PHE A 6 -6.20 -3.43 13.12
N PHE A 7 -6.98 -4.46 13.45
CA PHE A 7 -7.38 -4.80 14.81
C PHE A 7 -7.27 -6.31 15.01
N ILE A 8 -6.74 -6.74 16.15
CA ILE A 8 -6.65 -8.14 16.53
C ILE A 8 -7.31 -8.33 17.90
N LYS A 9 -8.18 -9.34 18.00
CA LYS A 9 -8.73 -9.81 19.28
C LYS A 9 -8.52 -11.31 19.37
N ALA A 10 -7.70 -11.74 20.32
CA ALA A 10 -7.40 -13.15 20.56
C ALA A 10 -7.88 -13.55 21.97
N PRO A 11 -8.69 -14.61 22.14
CA PRO A 11 -9.20 -15.02 23.45
C PRO A 11 -8.10 -15.37 24.46
N GLN A 12 -6.97 -15.89 23.99
CA GLN A 12 -5.86 -16.31 24.84
C GLN A 12 -5.04 -15.12 25.40
N ILE A 13 -5.30 -13.90 24.94
CA ILE A 13 -4.52 -12.70 25.32
C ILE A 13 -5.40 -11.77 26.16
N ALA A 14 -5.30 -11.94 27.48
CA ALA A 14 -6.11 -11.20 28.44
C ALA A 14 -5.69 -9.73 28.62
N ASN A 15 -4.39 -9.42 28.45
CA ASN A 15 -3.80 -8.10 28.72
C ASN A 15 -3.06 -7.56 27.49
N ALA A 16 -3.75 -7.54 26.34
CA ALA A 16 -3.16 -7.02 25.12
C ALA A 16 -2.93 -5.50 25.19
N ASN A 17 -1.84 -5.04 24.57
CA ASN A 17 -1.64 -3.63 24.27
C ASN A 17 -2.85 -3.08 23.50
N LYS A 18 -3.42 -1.98 23.99
CA LYS A 18 -4.58 -1.33 23.31
C LYS A 18 -4.19 -0.67 22.00
N GLN A 19 -2.93 -0.28 21.87
CA GLN A 19 -2.39 0.36 20.69
C GLN A 19 -0.92 -0.02 20.52
N VAL A 20 -0.55 -0.40 19.31
CA VAL A 20 0.83 -0.72 18.94
C VAL A 20 1.19 0.12 17.72
N ALA A 21 2.29 0.85 17.80
CA ALA A 21 2.76 1.74 16.73
C ALA A 21 3.74 1.06 15.76
N THR A 22 4.25 -0.12 16.11
CA THR A 22 5.17 -0.91 15.28
C THR A 22 4.54 -1.18 13.90
N PRO A 23 5.23 -0.84 12.80
CA PRO A 23 4.76 -1.15 11.45
C PRO A 23 4.66 -2.68 11.23
N VAL A 24 3.52 -3.11 10.67
CA VAL A 24 3.24 -4.50 10.33
C VAL A 24 2.66 -4.58 8.91
N THR A 25 2.66 -5.77 8.33
CA THR A 25 2.14 -6.04 6.99
C THR A 25 1.20 -7.25 7.02
N GLY A 26 0.39 -7.41 5.96
CA GLY A 26 -0.52 -8.55 5.83
C GLY A 26 0.19 -9.92 5.87
N ALA A 27 1.46 -9.97 5.43
CA ALA A 27 2.27 -11.19 5.49
C ALA A 27 2.47 -11.73 6.92
N ASP A 28 2.38 -10.86 7.94
CA ASP A 28 2.54 -11.24 9.34
C ASP A 28 1.36 -12.05 9.90
N LEU A 29 0.20 -11.99 9.24
CA LEU A 29 -1.00 -12.70 9.69
C LEU A 29 -0.79 -14.21 9.72
N PHE A 30 -0.14 -14.78 8.69
CA PHE A 30 0.07 -16.22 8.59
C PHE A 30 0.84 -16.79 9.78
N PRO A 31 2.09 -16.37 10.08
CA PRO A 31 2.82 -16.91 11.23
C PRO A 31 2.16 -16.56 12.58
N THR A 32 1.47 -15.42 12.69
CA THR A 32 0.72 -15.05 13.90
C THR A 32 -0.42 -16.02 14.20
N LEU A 33 -1.19 -16.39 13.17
CA LEU A 33 -2.32 -17.31 13.32
C LEU A 33 -1.85 -18.73 13.67
N LEU A 34 -0.74 -19.20 13.08
CA LEU A 34 -0.16 -20.49 13.43
C LEU A 34 0.30 -20.53 14.89
N GLU A 35 1.00 -19.49 15.35
CA GLU A 35 1.48 -19.42 16.74
C GLU A 35 0.31 -19.38 17.74
N LEU A 36 -0.73 -18.57 17.47
CA LEU A 36 -1.93 -18.53 18.31
C LEU A 36 -2.70 -19.86 18.32
N ALA A 37 -2.62 -20.64 17.24
CA ALA A 37 -3.20 -21.97 17.14
C ALA A 37 -2.33 -23.08 17.77
N GLY A 38 -1.10 -22.76 18.20
CA GLY A 38 -0.13 -23.74 18.69
C GLY A 38 0.36 -24.70 17.59
N ILE A 39 0.33 -24.25 16.33
CA ILE A 39 0.78 -25.02 15.17
C ILE A 39 2.19 -24.56 14.80
N GLU A 40 3.11 -25.52 14.64
CA GLU A 40 4.45 -25.23 14.15
C GLU A 40 4.40 -24.72 12.71
N ASN A 41 5.16 -23.67 12.40
CA ASN A 41 5.23 -23.12 11.06
C ASN A 41 6.05 -24.04 10.14
N PRO A 42 5.44 -24.68 9.12
CA PRO A 42 6.15 -25.64 8.28
C PRO A 42 6.95 -24.97 7.14
N ALA A 43 6.86 -23.64 6.98
CA ALA A 43 7.39 -22.93 5.84
C ALA A 43 8.27 -21.75 6.24
N GLN A 44 9.29 -21.48 5.43
CA GLN A 44 9.97 -20.19 5.45
C GLN A 44 9.03 -19.14 4.87
N VAL A 45 8.73 -18.11 5.65
CA VAL A 45 7.82 -17.02 5.28
C VAL A 45 8.46 -15.67 5.60
N ASP A 46 8.08 -14.64 4.84
CA ASP A 46 8.60 -13.28 5.02
C ASP A 46 8.03 -12.60 6.27
N GLY A 47 6.78 -12.94 6.61
CA GLY A 47 6.08 -12.41 7.77
C GLY A 47 6.73 -12.80 9.09
N LYS A 48 6.49 -11.99 10.12
CA LYS A 48 6.87 -12.28 11.52
C LYS A 48 5.61 -12.36 12.36
N SER A 49 5.59 -13.27 13.33
CA SER A 49 4.47 -13.36 14.26
C SER A 49 4.33 -12.06 15.06
N LEU A 50 3.08 -11.62 15.23
CA LEU A 50 2.73 -10.43 16.00
C LEU A 50 2.37 -10.77 17.45
N VAL A 51 2.39 -12.04 17.85
CA VAL A 51 2.10 -12.47 19.23
C VAL A 51 2.93 -11.71 20.27
N PRO A 52 4.26 -11.47 20.07
CA PRO A 52 5.03 -10.65 21.00
C PRO A 52 4.43 -9.26 21.23
N LEU A 53 3.98 -8.58 20.17
CA LEU A 53 3.34 -7.26 20.26
C LEU A 53 2.04 -7.30 21.08
N LEU A 54 1.28 -8.38 20.91
CA LEU A 54 0.03 -8.61 21.66
C LEU A 54 0.32 -8.92 23.14
N GLN A 55 1.52 -9.36 23.49
CA GLN A 55 1.95 -9.64 24.86
C GLN A 55 2.80 -8.52 25.49
N ASN A 56 2.71 -7.30 24.92
CA ASN A 56 3.44 -6.11 25.39
C ASN A 56 4.97 -6.22 25.24
N GLN A 57 5.43 -7.05 24.32
CA GLN A 57 6.85 -7.14 23.93
C GLN A 57 7.07 -6.36 22.62
N SER A 58 8.33 -6.14 22.28
CA SER A 58 8.74 -5.50 21.03
C SER A 58 9.07 -6.53 19.95
N LEU A 59 8.89 -6.14 18.69
CA LEU A 59 9.56 -6.80 17.57
C LEU A 59 10.84 -6.04 17.22
N GLU A 60 11.81 -6.77 16.70
CA GLU A 60 13.01 -6.15 16.11
C GLU A 60 12.62 -5.25 14.93
N GLU A 61 13.40 -4.18 14.74
CA GLU A 61 13.24 -3.33 13.57
C GLU A 61 13.55 -4.14 12.31
N ARG A 62 12.72 -3.94 11.29
CA ARG A 62 12.85 -4.59 9.98
C ARG A 62 12.37 -3.68 8.88
N SER A 63 12.83 -3.96 7.67
CA SER A 63 12.34 -3.32 6.47
C SER A 63 11.04 -3.95 6.00
N LEU A 64 10.10 -3.12 5.58
CA LEU A 64 8.86 -3.51 4.93
C LEU A 64 8.91 -3.09 3.47
N PHE A 65 8.50 -4.00 2.59
CA PHE A 65 8.64 -3.81 1.15
C PHE A 65 7.29 -3.91 0.44
N TRP A 66 7.16 -3.16 -0.65
CA TRP A 66 6.09 -3.32 -1.62
C TRP A 66 6.70 -3.24 -3.01
N HIS A 67 6.22 -4.10 -3.91
CA HIS A 67 6.55 -4.03 -5.33
C HIS A 67 5.27 -4.07 -6.13
N TYR A 68 5.00 -3.03 -6.89
CA TYR A 68 3.82 -2.93 -7.73
C TYR A 68 4.25 -2.54 -9.14
N PRO A 69 4.72 -3.51 -9.96
CA PRO A 69 5.25 -3.29 -11.31
C PRO A 69 4.13 -3.10 -12.34
N HIS A 70 3.08 -2.39 -11.97
CA HIS A 70 1.85 -2.26 -12.75
C HIS A 70 1.31 -0.84 -12.66
N TYR A 71 0.72 -0.39 -13.76
CA TYR A 71 -0.22 0.72 -13.72
C TYR A 71 -1.48 0.29 -12.98
N GLY A 72 -1.94 1.14 -12.07
CA GLY A 72 -3.23 0.98 -11.41
C GLY A 72 -4.32 1.81 -12.08
N ASN A 73 -5.58 1.40 -11.95
CA ASN A 73 -6.73 2.18 -12.43
C ASN A 73 -6.99 3.46 -11.60
N GLN A 74 -6.17 3.72 -10.59
CA GLN A 74 -6.23 4.87 -9.68
C GLN A 74 -5.20 5.95 -10.04
N GLY A 75 -4.47 5.79 -11.15
CA GLY A 75 -3.51 6.79 -11.65
C GLY A 75 -2.13 6.74 -11.00
N GLY A 76 -1.73 5.58 -10.46
CA GLY A 76 -0.39 5.36 -9.93
C GLY A 76 0.53 4.69 -10.93
N ASP A 77 1.79 5.15 -10.97
CA ASP A 77 2.86 4.59 -11.80
C ASP A 77 3.46 3.31 -11.19
N PRO A 78 4.02 2.42 -12.03
CA PRO A 78 4.80 1.28 -11.56
C PRO A 78 5.91 1.71 -10.60
N SER A 79 5.91 1.16 -9.40
CA SER A 79 6.85 1.56 -8.34
C SER A 79 7.15 0.44 -7.35
N ALA A 80 8.28 0.60 -6.66
CA ALA A 80 8.67 -0.23 -5.53
C ALA A 80 8.93 0.67 -4.31
N ILE A 81 8.67 0.15 -3.11
CA ILE A 81 8.70 0.91 -1.85
C ILE A 81 9.45 0.11 -0.80
N ILE A 82 10.29 0.79 -0.04
CA ILE A 82 10.85 0.31 1.22
C ILE A 82 10.45 1.27 2.35
N ARG A 83 10.07 0.72 3.50
CA ARG A 83 9.96 1.46 4.76
C ARG A 83 10.85 0.81 5.80
N LYS A 84 11.70 1.59 6.45
CA LYS A 84 12.55 1.17 7.55
C LYS A 84 12.55 2.23 8.64
N GLY A 85 12.03 1.86 9.81
CA GLY A 85 11.72 2.81 10.88
C GLY A 85 10.76 3.92 10.40
N ASP A 86 11.19 5.16 10.58
CA ASP A 86 10.45 6.35 10.16
C ASP A 86 10.70 6.75 8.70
N TRP A 87 11.68 6.14 8.02
CA TRP A 87 11.99 6.47 6.65
C TRP A 87 11.23 5.59 5.67
N LYS A 88 10.73 6.21 4.60
CA LYS A 88 10.11 5.54 3.47
C LYS A 88 10.74 6.06 2.19
N LEU A 89 11.16 5.14 1.33
CA LEU A 89 11.61 5.45 -0.02
C LEU A 89 10.64 4.83 -1.03
N ILE A 90 10.30 5.60 -2.06
CA ILE A 90 9.53 5.16 -3.22
C ILE A 90 10.44 5.27 -4.43
N HIS A 91 10.52 4.21 -5.23
CA HIS A 91 11.27 4.18 -6.48
C HIS A 91 10.29 3.97 -7.64
N TYR A 92 10.27 4.91 -8.59
CA TYR A 92 9.41 4.88 -9.76
C TYR A 92 10.17 4.36 -10.98
N PHE A 93 9.61 3.36 -11.66
CA PHE A 93 10.29 2.73 -12.79
C PHE A 93 10.14 3.53 -14.09
N GLU A 94 9.10 4.34 -14.23
CA GLU A 94 8.84 5.16 -15.43
C GLU A 94 9.98 6.12 -15.77
N ASN A 95 10.47 6.85 -14.76
CA ASN A 95 11.50 7.87 -14.91
C ASN A 95 12.76 7.57 -14.09
N ASN A 96 12.82 6.39 -13.46
CA ASN A 96 13.90 5.93 -12.60
C ASN A 96 14.22 6.87 -11.43
N LYS A 97 13.23 7.68 -10.99
CA LYS A 97 13.37 8.60 -9.85
C LYS A 97 13.03 7.93 -8.54
N SER A 98 13.59 8.47 -7.46
CA SER A 98 13.27 8.04 -6.10
C SER A 98 12.85 9.24 -5.26
N GLU A 99 11.87 9.04 -4.39
CA GLU A 99 11.40 10.02 -3.41
C GLU A 99 11.66 9.46 -2.01
N LEU A 100 12.00 10.32 -1.06
CA LEU A 100 12.29 9.94 0.33
C LEU A 100 11.45 10.77 1.31
N TYR A 101 10.79 10.08 2.24
CA TYR A 101 9.91 10.71 3.23
C TYR A 101 10.25 10.26 4.65
N HIS A 102 10.13 11.18 5.61
CA HIS A 102 10.24 10.88 7.04
C HIS A 102 8.84 10.84 7.68
N LEU A 103 8.23 9.66 7.76
CA LEU A 103 6.85 9.47 8.20
C LEU A 103 6.59 9.91 9.65
N GLY A 104 7.58 9.80 10.55
CA GLY A 104 7.45 10.30 11.92
C GLY A 104 7.23 11.82 12.04
N LYS A 105 7.58 12.58 10.99
CA LYS A 105 7.46 14.06 10.93
C LYS A 105 6.44 14.50 9.90
N ASP A 106 6.37 13.79 8.78
CA ASP A 106 5.49 14.06 7.66
C ASP A 106 4.75 12.78 7.24
N MET A 107 3.66 12.47 7.96
CA MET A 107 2.77 11.36 7.64
C MET A 107 2.02 11.55 6.31
N GLY A 108 1.98 12.78 5.79
CA GLY A 108 1.25 13.14 4.58
C GLY A 108 2.09 13.00 3.30
N GLU A 109 3.39 12.71 3.44
CA GLU A 109 4.31 12.54 2.30
C GLU A 109 4.35 13.81 1.42
N THR A 110 4.35 14.97 2.07
CA THR A 110 4.25 16.29 1.44
C THR A 110 5.59 16.87 1.03
N THR A 111 6.68 16.46 1.68
CA THR A 111 8.04 16.97 1.43
C THR A 111 8.96 15.83 1.05
N ASP A 112 9.42 15.82 -0.20
CA ASP A 112 10.49 14.92 -0.65
C ASP A 112 11.84 15.42 -0.10
N LEU A 113 12.53 14.53 0.61
CA LEU A 113 13.78 14.78 1.32
C LEU A 113 14.97 14.06 0.68
N PHE A 114 14.81 13.48 -0.52
CA PHE A 114 15.84 12.63 -1.13
C PHE A 114 17.16 13.39 -1.32
N ASP A 115 17.12 14.57 -1.95
CA ASP A 115 18.32 15.39 -2.21
C ASP A 115 18.97 15.93 -0.92
N GLU A 116 18.17 16.18 0.12
CA GLU A 116 18.66 16.65 1.42
C GLU A 116 19.30 15.52 2.25
N ASN A 117 18.90 14.27 2.02
CA ASN A 117 19.31 13.11 2.80
C ASN A 117 19.82 11.98 1.89
N LEU A 118 20.64 12.32 0.89
CA LEU A 118 21.15 11.41 -0.14
C LEU A 118 21.71 10.10 0.43
N ALA A 119 22.49 10.17 1.51
CA ALA A 119 23.07 8.97 2.12
C ALA A 119 21.99 7.97 2.61
N VAL A 120 20.91 8.48 3.21
CA VAL A 120 19.78 7.65 3.67
C VAL A 120 19.00 7.13 2.47
N GLY A 121 18.71 8.00 1.50
CA GLY A 121 18.00 7.65 0.27
C GLY A 121 18.71 6.54 -0.51
N GLU A 122 20.00 6.69 -0.79
CA GLU A 122 20.78 5.68 -1.52
C GLU A 122 20.91 4.37 -0.72
N THR A 123 21.08 4.43 0.60
CA THR A 123 21.12 3.22 1.45
C THR A 123 19.82 2.42 1.32
N LEU A 124 18.67 3.08 1.45
CA LEU A 124 17.37 2.41 1.34
C LEU A 124 17.09 1.93 -0.08
N LYS A 125 17.52 2.69 -1.10
CA LYS A 125 17.39 2.29 -2.50
C LYS A 125 18.20 1.03 -2.79
N ILE A 126 19.44 0.93 -2.30
CA ILE A 126 20.27 -0.27 -2.45
C ILE A 126 19.57 -1.47 -1.81
N GLU A 127 19.11 -1.33 -0.56
CA GLU A 127 18.41 -2.39 0.17
C GLU A 127 17.12 -2.83 -0.56
N LEU A 128 16.36 -1.88 -1.13
CA LEU A 128 15.18 -2.17 -1.94
C LEU A 128 15.52 -2.96 -3.20
N LEU A 129 16.56 -2.55 -3.94
CA LEU A 129 16.98 -3.22 -5.17
C LEU A 129 17.54 -4.62 -4.91
N GLU A 130 18.22 -4.82 -3.78
CA GLU A 130 18.68 -6.13 -3.31
C GLU A 130 17.50 -7.04 -3.01
N TRP A 131 16.51 -6.57 -2.25
CA TRP A 131 15.29 -7.33 -1.97
C TRP A 131 14.53 -7.72 -3.24
N LEU A 132 14.41 -6.81 -4.22
CA LEU A 132 13.79 -7.12 -5.52
C LEU A 132 14.55 -8.24 -6.26
N ARG A 133 15.89 -8.23 -6.20
CA ARG A 133 16.72 -9.28 -6.82
C ARG A 133 16.54 -10.62 -6.10
N GLU A 134 16.61 -10.62 -4.77
CA GLU A 134 16.50 -11.84 -3.95
C GLU A 134 15.14 -12.53 -4.12
N THR A 135 14.08 -11.74 -4.31
CA THR A 135 12.71 -12.24 -4.51
C THR A 135 12.39 -12.57 -5.97
N ASN A 136 13.36 -12.45 -6.90
CA ASN A 136 13.13 -12.59 -8.34
C ASN A 136 11.94 -11.73 -8.83
N ALA A 137 11.81 -10.52 -8.30
CA ALA A 137 10.75 -9.60 -8.67
C ALA A 137 10.83 -9.24 -10.16
N LYS A 138 9.68 -9.26 -10.84
CA LYS A 138 9.58 -8.82 -12.24
C LYS A 138 9.64 -7.30 -12.30
N ILE A 139 10.58 -6.76 -13.05
CA ILE A 139 10.73 -5.30 -13.27
C ILE A 139 9.92 -4.92 -14.51
N PRO A 140 9.15 -3.82 -14.49
CA PRO A 140 8.40 -3.38 -15.66
C PRO A 140 9.37 -2.93 -16.76
N GLU A 141 9.01 -3.23 -17.99
CA GLU A 141 9.74 -2.82 -19.20
C GLU A 141 8.88 -1.84 -20.00
N ARG A 142 9.54 -0.98 -20.78
CA ARG A 142 8.84 -0.01 -21.63
C ARG A 142 8.04 -0.75 -22.70
N ASP A 143 6.76 -0.44 -22.82
CA ASP A 143 5.92 -0.97 -23.89
C ASP A 143 6.32 -0.33 -25.24
N PRO A 144 6.80 -1.12 -26.22
CA PRO A 144 7.21 -0.59 -27.52
C PRO A 144 6.03 -0.09 -28.38
N LEU A 145 4.80 -0.45 -28.03
CA LEU A 145 3.58 -0.04 -28.74
C LEU A 145 2.94 1.22 -28.13
N HIS A 146 3.43 1.68 -26.98
CA HIS A 146 2.88 2.85 -26.30
C HIS A 146 3.01 4.12 -27.15
N ASN A 147 1.93 4.89 -27.19
CA ASN A 147 1.89 6.19 -27.85
C ASN A 147 1.25 7.22 -26.90
N GLU A 148 2.05 8.18 -26.46
CA GLU A 148 1.65 9.22 -25.51
C GLU A 148 0.50 10.11 -26.04
N ALA A 149 0.44 10.37 -27.34
CA ALA A 149 -0.63 11.18 -27.92
C ALA A 149 -1.98 10.43 -27.92
N GLU A 150 -1.96 9.13 -28.23
CA GLU A 150 -3.14 8.27 -28.18
C GLU A 150 -3.65 8.06 -26.75
N GLU A 151 -2.73 7.87 -25.79
CA GLU A 151 -3.06 7.79 -24.38
C GLU A 151 -3.74 9.08 -23.90
N ASN A 152 -3.14 10.24 -24.20
CA ASN A 152 -3.68 11.54 -23.80
C ASN A 152 -5.09 11.77 -24.38
N ASP A 153 -5.31 11.47 -25.66
CA ASP A 153 -6.63 11.56 -26.29
C ASP A 153 -7.64 10.61 -25.62
N TRP A 154 -7.25 9.37 -25.34
CA TRP A 154 -8.08 8.41 -24.63
C TRP A 154 -8.45 8.89 -23.22
N LEU A 155 -7.48 9.39 -22.44
CA LEU A 155 -7.70 9.89 -21.08
C LEU A 155 -8.67 11.07 -21.05
N GLN A 156 -8.57 12.01 -21.99
CA GLN A 156 -9.50 13.14 -22.09
C GLN A 156 -10.93 12.67 -22.39
N LYS A 157 -11.08 11.79 -23.40
CA LYS A 157 -12.38 11.20 -23.76
C LYS A 157 -12.99 10.41 -22.61
N HIS A 158 -12.17 9.59 -21.94
CA HIS A 158 -12.58 8.78 -20.81
C HIS A 158 -13.05 9.66 -19.64
N LYS A 159 -12.29 10.71 -19.30
CA LYS A 159 -12.65 11.68 -18.26
C LYS A 159 -13.99 12.35 -18.55
N GLN A 160 -14.23 12.81 -19.78
CA GLN A 160 -15.49 13.43 -20.17
C GLN A 160 -16.67 12.45 -20.07
N LYS A 161 -16.50 11.22 -20.58
CA LYS A 161 -17.50 10.15 -20.51
C LYS A 161 -17.84 9.79 -19.06
N MET A 162 -16.83 9.61 -18.21
CA MET A 162 -17.02 9.26 -16.80
C MET A 162 -17.66 10.40 -16.01
N LYS A 163 -17.25 11.66 -16.26
CA LYS A 163 -17.88 12.83 -15.66
C LYS A 163 -19.38 12.86 -15.97
N LEU A 164 -19.74 12.75 -17.25
CA LEU A 164 -21.15 12.75 -17.67
C LEU A 164 -21.94 11.61 -17.00
N ARG A 165 -21.39 10.39 -16.99
CA ARG A 165 -22.01 9.24 -16.33
C ARG A 165 -22.27 9.49 -14.83
N VAL A 166 -21.27 10.04 -14.13
CA VAL A 166 -21.38 10.32 -12.68
C VAL A 166 -22.35 11.47 -12.42
N GLU A 167 -22.35 12.52 -13.24
CA GLU A 167 -23.29 13.64 -13.14
C GLU A 167 -24.74 13.18 -13.34
N THR A 168 -25.02 12.39 -14.38
CA THR A 168 -26.35 11.82 -14.61
C THR A 168 -26.79 10.95 -13.43
N ARG A 169 -25.90 10.07 -12.92
CA ARG A 169 -26.21 9.24 -11.76
C ARG A 169 -26.51 10.06 -10.51
N ARG A 170 -25.72 11.11 -10.26
CA ARG A 170 -25.89 11.99 -9.10
C ARG A 170 -27.16 12.85 -9.20
N ALA A 171 -27.51 13.32 -10.40
CA ALA A 171 -28.76 14.06 -10.60
C ALA A 171 -29.98 13.23 -10.17
N ASN A 172 -30.01 11.94 -10.51
CA ASN A 172 -31.08 11.03 -10.09
C ASN A 172 -31.13 10.84 -8.56
N GLN A 173 -29.97 10.85 -7.88
CA GLN A 173 -29.88 10.72 -6.43
C GLN A 173 -30.32 12.00 -5.68
N LEU A 174 -30.42 13.13 -6.38
CA LEU A 174 -30.91 14.40 -5.84
C LEU A 174 -32.41 14.61 -6.05
N ASP A 175 -33.11 13.68 -6.72
CA ASP A 175 -34.57 13.72 -6.84
C ASP A 175 -35.19 13.58 -5.43
N PRO A 176 -36.09 14.49 -5.00
CA PRO A 176 -36.76 14.38 -3.70
C PRO A 176 -37.53 13.07 -3.48
N ASN A 177 -37.88 12.36 -4.56
CA ASN A 177 -38.56 11.05 -4.53
C ASN A 177 -37.59 9.87 -4.61
N TYR A 178 -36.27 10.11 -4.64
CA TYR A 178 -35.27 9.06 -4.62
C TYR A 178 -35.31 8.32 -3.28
N LEU A 179 -35.58 7.01 -3.33
CA LEU A 179 -35.51 6.13 -2.18
C LEU A 179 -34.34 5.15 -2.39
N PRO A 180 -33.28 5.19 -1.58
CA PRO A 180 -32.25 4.15 -1.60
C PRO A 180 -32.85 2.81 -1.19
N ASN A 181 -32.19 1.71 -1.54
CA ASN A 181 -32.63 0.40 -1.06
C ASN A 181 -32.48 0.29 0.47
N ALA A 182 -33.24 -0.62 1.08
CA ALA A 182 -33.46 -0.66 2.53
C ALA A 182 -32.17 -0.80 3.37
N ASP A 183 -31.10 -1.38 2.82
CA ASP A 183 -29.82 -1.61 3.48
C ASP A 183 -28.70 -0.70 2.97
N TRP A 184 -29.00 0.25 2.06
CA TRP A 184 -28.06 1.12 1.36
C TRP A 184 -27.02 0.41 0.46
N TRP A 185 -26.94 -0.92 0.51
CA TRP A 185 -25.89 -1.70 -0.17
C TRP A 185 -26.29 -2.00 -1.60
N GLY A 186 -25.52 -1.52 -2.58
CA GLY A 186 -25.88 -1.73 -3.98
C GLY A 186 -27.06 -0.88 -4.46
N SER A 187 -27.28 0.29 -3.82
CA SER A 187 -28.06 1.41 -4.37
C SER A 187 -27.42 1.96 -5.67
N THR A 188 -27.24 1.12 -6.68
CA THR A 188 -26.86 1.51 -8.04
C THR A 188 -28.10 1.42 -8.90
N ILE A 189 -28.45 2.54 -9.52
CA ILE A 189 -29.39 2.59 -10.62
C ILE A 189 -28.68 1.90 -11.80
N ASP A 190 -29.27 0.83 -12.33
CA ASP A 190 -28.86 0.25 -13.63
C ASP A 190 -28.85 1.31 -14.74
#